data_AF-J9QE59-F1
#
_entry.id   AF-J9QE59-F1
#
_cell.length_a   1.000
_cell.length_b   1.000
_cell.length_c   1.000
_cell.angle_alpha   90.00
_cell.angle_beta   90.00
_cell.angle_gamma   90.00
#
_symmetry.space_group_name_H-M   'P 1'
#
loop_
_entity.id
_entity.type
_entity.pdbx_description
1 polymer ?
#
loop_
_entity_poly.entity_id
_entity_poly.type
_entity_poly.pdbx_seq_one_letter_code
_entity_poly.pdbx_strand_id
1 'polypeptide(L)' 'TMYVERKECAYCLTINTTICAGYCMTRDVNGKLFLPKYALSQDVCTYRDFMYKTAEIPGCPRHVTPYFSYPVAISCK' A
#
# COMPACT_ATOMS: atom_id res chain seq x y z
N THR A 1 -1.70 -5.18 10.34
CA THR A 1 -0.85 -6.36 10.09
C THR A 1 -0.95 -6.74 8.62
N MET A 2 0.16 -7.07 7.97
CA MET A 2 0.20 -7.50 6.56
C MET A 2 0.74 -8.94 6.46
N TYR A 3 0.31 -9.65 5.41
CA TYR A 3 0.82 -10.97 5.06
C TYR A 3 1.74 -10.85 3.85
N VAL A 4 2.97 -11.33 3.97
CA VAL A 4 3.97 -11.32 2.91
C VAL A 4 4.26 -12.75 2.53
N GLU A 5 3.99 -13.07 1.27
CA GLU A 5 4.32 -14.36 0.69
C GLU A 5 5.19 -14.16 -0.55
N ARG A 6 5.98 -15.19 -0.84
CA ARG A 6 6.68 -15.32 -2.11
C ARG A 6 6.41 -16.70 -2.66
N LYS A 7 5.91 -16.77 -3.89
CA LYS A 7 5.39 -18.00 -4.52
C LYS A 7 6.39 -19.15 -4.51
N GLU A 8 7.67 -18.85 -4.64
CA GLU A 8 8.73 -19.86 -4.68
C GLU A 8 9.18 -20.34 -3.29
N CYS A 9 8.75 -19.67 -2.21
CA CYS A 9 9.11 -19.99 -0.83
C CYS A 9 7.95 -20.71 -0.11
N ALA A 10 8.27 -21.50 0.91
CA ALA A 10 7.28 -22.34 1.59
C ALA A 10 6.45 -21.64 2.68
N TYR A 11 6.70 -20.35 2.96
CA TYR A 11 6.14 -19.64 4.12
C TYR A 11 5.45 -18.33 3.74
N CYS A 12 4.43 -17.98 4.51
CA CYS A 12 3.79 -16.67 4.52
C CYS A 12 4.08 -15.99 5.87
N LEU A 13 4.70 -14.82 5.84
CA LEU A 13 5.08 -14.06 7.02
C LEU A 13 4.00 -13.06 7.40
N THR A 14 3.76 -12.96 8.70
CA THR A 14 2.89 -11.94 9.27
C THR A 14 3.75 -10.79 9.79
N ILE A 15 3.62 -9.60 9.20
CA ILE A 15 4.44 -8.43 9.53
C ILE A 15 3.58 -7.34 10.17
N ASN A 16 4.05 -6.84 11.31
CA ASN A 16 3.53 -5.62 11.93
C ASN A 16 4.12 -4.41 11.21
N THR A 17 3.28 -3.73 10.43
CA THR A 17 3.62 -2.52 9.67
C THR A 17 2.53 -1.45 9.87
N THR A 18 2.85 -0.20 9.54
CA THR A 18 1.91 0.92 9.50
C THR A 18 1.38 1.11 8.07
N ILE A 19 0.07 1.30 7.93
CA ILE A 19 -0.63 1.56 6.67
C ILE A 19 -1.61 2.73 6.84
N CYS A 20 -2.02 3.34 5.74
CA CYS A 20 -3.04 4.39 5.77
C CYS A 20 -4.45 3.81 5.77
N ALA A 21 -5.27 4.26 6.71
CA ALA A 21 -6.67 3.89 6.82
C ALA A 21 -7.45 5.03 7.49
N GLY A 22 -8.62 5.36 6.97
CA GLY A 22 -9.44 6.45 7.47
C GLY A 22 -10.55 6.83 6.49
N TYR A 23 -11.27 7.90 6.82
CA TYR A 23 -12.31 8.48 5.98
C TYR A 23 -11.80 9.77 5.34
N CYS A 24 -12.04 9.93 4.03
CA CYS A 24 -11.78 11.17 3.31
C CYS A 24 -13.09 11.78 2.82
N MET A 25 -13.19 13.11 2.93
CA MET A 25 -14.37 13.84 2.46
C MET A 25 -14.34 13.91 0.94
N THR A 26 -15.39 13.43 0.29
CA THR A 26 -15.60 13.63 -1.14
C THR A 26 -16.85 14.46 -1.37
N ARG A 27 -16.95 15.08 -2.55
CA ARG A 27 -18.12 15.83 -2.98
C ARG A 27 -18.52 15.35 -4.37
N ASP A 28 -19.83 15.34 -4.60
CA ASP A 28 -20.38 15.08 -5.91
C ASP A 28 -21.11 16.33 -6.42
N VAL A 29 -20.59 16.93 -7.49
CA VAL A 29 -21.08 18.22 -7.98
C VAL A 29 -22.24 18.00 -8.94
N ASN A 30 -23.34 18.76 -8.84
CA ASN A 30 -24.52 18.57 -9.69
C ASN A 30 -24.28 18.93 -11.17
N GLY A 31 -23.41 19.90 -11.45
CA GLY A 31 -23.13 20.43 -12.79
C GLY A 31 -21.95 19.76 -13.53
N LYS A 32 -21.70 18.46 -13.32
CA LYS A 32 -20.47 17.78 -13.80
C LYS A 32 -20.20 17.97 -15.28
N LEU A 33 -21.25 18.01 -16.10
CA LEU A 33 -21.15 18.13 -17.56
C LEU A 33 -20.49 19.44 -18.02
N PHE A 34 -20.54 20.46 -17.17
CA PHE A 34 -19.97 21.80 -17.43
C PHE A 34 -18.61 22.02 -16.76
N LEU A 35 -18.13 21.05 -15.99
CA LEU A 35 -16.86 21.13 -15.29
C LEU A 35 -15.77 20.35 -16.03
N PRO A 36 -14.54 20.88 -16.07
CA PRO A 36 -13.41 20.13 -16.57
C PRO A 36 -13.11 18.95 -15.62
N LYS A 37 -12.59 17.84 -16.16
CA LYS A 37 -12.40 16.59 -15.42
C LYS A 37 -11.58 16.73 -14.12
N TYR A 38 -10.62 17.65 -14.07
CA TYR A 38 -9.81 17.89 -12.87
C TYR A 38 -10.64 18.43 -11.70
N ALA A 39 -11.71 19.17 -11.96
CA ALA A 39 -12.62 19.69 -10.94
C ALA A 39 -13.57 18.61 -10.38
N LEU A 40 -13.54 17.41 -10.96
CA LEU A 40 -14.29 16.22 -10.51
C LEU A 40 -13.39 15.21 -9.78
N SER A 41 -12.12 15.56 -9.53
CA SER A 41 -11.19 14.70 -8.80
C SER A 41 -11.64 14.55 -7.34
N GLN A 42 -11.51 13.33 -6.82
CA GLN A 42 -11.86 13.00 -5.44
C GLN A 42 -10.61 12.50 -4.71
N ASP A 43 -10.40 13.03 -3.50
CA ASP A 43 -9.31 12.58 -2.65
C ASP A 43 -9.65 11.26 -1.95
N VAL A 44 -8.62 10.45 -1.74
CA VAL A 44 -8.70 9.16 -1.05
C VAL A 44 -7.61 9.09 0.00
N CYS A 45 -7.86 8.36 1.10
CA CYS A 45 -6.86 8.15 2.14
C CYS A 45 -5.75 7.26 1.58
N THR A 46 -4.55 7.80 1.44
CA THR A 46 -3.42 7.10 0.85
C THR A 46 -2.08 7.55 1.46
N TYR A 47 -1.00 6.89 1.05
CA TYR A 47 0.35 7.23 1.48
C TYR A 47 0.73 8.63 1.00
N ARG A 48 1.23 9.46 1.92
CA ARG A 48 1.92 10.70 1.59
C ARG A 48 3.42 10.45 1.56
N ASP A 49 3.98 10.06 2.71
CA ASP A 49 5.37 9.64 2.84
C ASP A 49 5.44 8.19 3.30
N PHE A 50 6.35 7.42 2.74
CA PHE A 50 6.61 6.04 3.12
C PHE A 50 8.08 5.67 2.95
N MET A 51 8.52 4.63 3.65
CA MET A 51 9.83 4.03 3.47
C MET A 51 9.70 2.55 3.14
N TYR A 52 10.68 2.00 2.43
CA TYR A 52 10.80 0.56 2.26
C TYR A 52 11.55 -0.06 3.45
N LYS A 53 11.02 -1.16 3.96
CA LYS A 53 11.74 -2.10 4.82
C LYS A 53 11.86 -3.43 4.13
N THR A 54 12.87 -4.20 4.48
CA THR A 54 13.12 -5.53 3.91
C THR A 54 12.98 -6.59 5.00
N ALA A 55 12.25 -7.66 4.70
CA ALA A 55 12.15 -8.86 5.52
C ALA A 55 12.73 -10.07 4.77
N GLU A 56 13.24 -11.04 5.52
CA GLU A 56 13.71 -12.31 5.00
C GLU A 56 12.63 -13.38 5.15
N ILE A 57 12.21 -13.99 4.05
CA ILE A 57 11.22 -15.08 4.01
C ILE A 57 11.95 -16.41 4.13
N PRO A 58 11.67 -17.24 5.15
CA PRO A 58 12.29 -18.55 5.29
C PRO A 58 11.77 -19.55 4.25
N GLY A 59 12.50 -20.66 4.07
CA GLY A 59 12.07 -21.78 3.24
C GLY A 59 12.09 -21.52 1.73
N CYS A 60 12.88 -20.56 1.28
CA CYS A 60 13.13 -20.34 -0.14
C CYS A 60 14.18 -21.32 -0.70
N PRO A 61 14.05 -21.79 -1.95
CA PRO A 61 15.09 -22.54 -2.65
C PRO A 61 16.41 -21.75 -2.77
N ARG A 62 17.55 -22.45 -2.89
CA ARG A 62 18.89 -21.83 -2.94
C ARG A 62 19.10 -20.79 -4.05
N HIS A 63 18.32 -20.85 -5.13
CA HIS A 63 18.41 -19.93 -6.26
C HIS A 63 17.41 -18.76 -6.19
N VAL A 64 16.59 -18.71 -5.13
CA VAL A 64 15.58 -17.69 -4.92
C VAL A 64 16.05 -16.74 -3.83
N THR A 65 16.03 -15.43 -4.10
CA THR A 65 16.34 -14.45 -3.05
C THR A 65 15.27 -14.46 -1.95
N PRO A 66 15.63 -14.64 -0.68
CA PRO A 66 14.64 -14.68 0.41
C PRO A 66 14.15 -13.29 0.80
N TYR A 67 14.73 -12.22 0.26
CA TYR A 67 14.41 -10.85 0.68
C TYR A 67 13.17 -10.30 -0.04
N PHE A 68 12.27 -9.72 0.74
CA PHE A 68 11.08 -9.01 0.26
C PHE A 68 11.03 -7.59 0.83
N SER A 69 10.90 -6.59 -0.04
CA SER A 69 10.79 -5.19 0.35
C SER A 69 9.32 -4.74 0.35
N TYR A 70 8.88 -4.16 1.47
CA TYR A 70 7.50 -3.71 1.68
C TYR A 70 7.46 -2.24 2.16
N PRO A 71 6.41 -1.48 1.80
CA PRO A 71 6.25 -0.10 2.25
C PRO A 71 5.76 -0.03 3.70
N VAL A 72 6.23 0.97 4.41
CA VAL A 72 5.81 1.34 5.76
C VAL A 72 5.36 2.79 5.73
N ALA A 73 4.11 3.06 6.10
CA ALA A 73 3.57 4.41 6.13
C ALA A 73 4.30 5.27 7.17
N ILE A 74 4.84 6.41 6.73
CA ILE A 74 5.38 7.46 7.60
C ILE A 74 4.31 8.51 7.83
N SER A 75 3.59 8.89 6.77
CA SER A 75 2.48 9.84 6.82
C SER A 75 1.38 9.46 5.81
N CYS A 76 0.15 9.87 6.11
CA CYS A 76 -1.02 9.64 5.28
C CYS A 76 -1.64 10.97 4.85
N LYS A 77 -2.35 10.96 3.72
CA LYS A 77 -3.15 12.09 3.22
C LYS A 77 -4.49 11.61 2.72
#